data_AF-A0A376CPK3-F1
#
_entry.id   AF-A0A376CPK3-F1
#
_cell.length_a   1.000
_cell.length_b   1.000
_cell.length_c   1.000
_cell.angle_alpha   90.00
_cell.angle_beta   90.00
_cell.angle_gamma   90.00
#
_symmetry.space_group_name_H-M   'P 1'
#
loop_
_entity.id
_entity.type
_entity.pdbx_description
1 polymer ?
#
loop_
_entity_poly.entity_id
_entity_poly.type
_entity_poly.pdbx_seq_one_letter_code
_entity_poly.pdbx_strand_id
1 'polypeptide(L)'
;MKRLACVAAAAVIVLSAPLPAWAQAAPEVTVEDADDMLTPAEEQRLYDETANQGLPGEVSHVDYLLFGTNDENLNDTVEEFARAQRPDLIAPDDDHFADGRLIVAVGFDPRMNGVYCGEDVCEALDIREGAHLDGSIEAAKDYLRDGQTATAMLASVRHAGDMDAAARDREEHAVSDRNGALFLGGGLGVLVAGGGAAVWASRRKKRKERIEEARSDYAYVMEHYADVAQRLDAIDVRAHSLTSPLANSKMRAEWADVRDRFLELDTTVQSFRGLQSSSNDETFYAHYDELNTAEETTLQVITAENNIETMYKVEHGDAGARLQILDDLKKDLVDAETSVDSDSLRQRVSDHITQVDELRRDLQAEDFLDRFIVLLSDVAIVLDAIDEQEFSDVKRKTERTVPRLYDSDYRVGTGVNNYVPFFMLSSWHSSDVAAHEAAQTSTNTSFSSGFSGGGGSSGW
;
A
#
# COMPACT_ATOMS: atom_id res chain seq x y z
N MET A 1 -5.74 84.80 -18.24
CA MET A 1 -4.49 84.04 -18.06
C MET A 1 -4.65 83.13 -16.84
N LYS A 2 -4.46 81.82 -17.03
CA LYS A 2 -4.02 80.74 -16.11
C LYS A 2 -4.64 80.63 -14.69
N ARG A 3 -4.99 79.48 -14.13
CA ARG A 3 -5.20 78.06 -14.52
C ARG A 3 -5.79 77.43 -13.23
N LEU A 4 -6.91 76.71 -13.30
CA LEU A 4 -7.36 75.80 -12.23
C LEU A 4 -6.40 74.60 -12.15
N ALA A 5 -6.07 74.15 -10.94
CA ALA A 5 -5.39 72.88 -10.71
C ALA A 5 -6.27 71.98 -9.84
N CYS A 6 -6.79 70.92 -10.47
CA CYS A 6 -7.41 69.77 -9.82
C CYS A 6 -6.34 68.94 -9.10
N VAL A 7 -6.64 68.48 -7.89
CA VAL A 7 -5.86 67.44 -7.20
C VAL A 7 -6.41 66.09 -7.64
N ALA A 8 -5.60 65.31 -8.36
CA ALA A 8 -5.90 63.94 -8.75
C ALA A 8 -5.33 62.97 -7.71
N ALA A 9 -6.18 62.08 -7.19
CA ALA A 9 -5.77 60.96 -6.36
C ALA A 9 -5.12 59.87 -7.23
N ALA A 10 -3.86 59.53 -6.94
CA ALA A 10 -3.17 58.42 -7.58
C ALA A 10 -3.50 57.11 -6.85
N ALA A 11 -4.27 56.23 -7.50
CA ALA A 11 -4.43 54.85 -7.08
C ALA A 11 -3.17 54.06 -7.48
N VAL A 12 -2.47 53.49 -6.49
CA VAL A 12 -1.38 52.54 -6.73
C VAL A 12 -2.01 51.18 -7.01
N ILE A 13 -2.00 50.76 -8.27
CA ILE A 13 -2.33 49.40 -8.69
C ILE A 13 -1.06 48.56 -8.47
N VAL A 14 -1.05 47.72 -7.44
CA VAL A 14 -0.05 46.65 -7.30
C VAL A 14 -0.46 45.54 -8.27
N LEU A 15 0.18 45.52 -9.45
CA LEU A 15 0.16 44.34 -10.31
C LEU A 15 0.96 43.24 -9.61
N SER A 16 0.27 42.34 -8.90
CA SER A 16 0.80 41.05 -8.51
C SER A 16 1.01 40.22 -9.77
N ALA A 17 2.20 40.28 -10.35
CA ALA A 17 2.62 39.28 -11.32
C ALA A 17 2.71 37.93 -10.58
N PRO A 18 2.10 36.85 -11.09
CA PRO A 18 2.37 35.52 -10.55
C PRO A 18 3.87 35.26 -10.70
N LEU A 19 4.52 34.88 -9.59
CA LEU A 19 5.85 34.31 -9.66
C LEU A 19 5.76 33.08 -10.58
N PRO A 20 6.68 32.89 -11.54
CA PRO A 20 6.66 31.69 -12.35
C PRO A 20 6.77 30.49 -11.43
N ALA A 21 5.75 29.63 -11.42
CA ALA A 21 5.95 28.25 -11.01
C ALA A 21 7.03 27.71 -11.95
N TRP A 22 8.18 27.33 -11.41
CA TRP A 22 9.19 26.64 -12.18
C TRP A 22 8.57 25.29 -12.49
N ALA A 23 8.01 25.14 -13.70
CA ALA A 23 7.63 23.85 -14.21
C ALA A 23 8.92 23.00 -14.17
N GLN A 24 8.88 21.86 -13.49
CA GLN A 24 9.91 20.84 -13.69
C GLN A 24 9.95 20.59 -15.19
N ALA A 25 11.13 20.74 -15.80
CA ALA A 25 11.28 20.39 -17.20
C ALA A 25 10.95 18.90 -17.33
N ALA A 26 10.05 18.56 -18.24
CA ALA A 26 9.78 17.16 -18.56
C ALA A 26 11.09 16.51 -19.05
N PRO A 27 11.30 15.22 -18.78
CA PRO A 27 12.48 14.53 -19.29
C PRO A 27 12.52 14.60 -20.80
N GLU A 28 13.73 14.67 -21.36
CA GLU A 28 13.91 14.46 -22.78
C GLU A 28 13.64 12.99 -23.10
N VAL A 29 12.80 12.74 -24.11
CA VAL A 29 12.41 11.38 -24.48
C VAL A 29 13.09 11.04 -25.79
N THR A 30 13.72 9.86 -25.85
CA THR A 30 14.29 9.31 -27.09
C THR A 30 13.68 7.94 -27.35
N VAL A 31 13.37 7.64 -28.61
CA VAL A 31 12.89 6.33 -29.05
C VAL A 31 13.85 5.82 -30.14
N GLU A 32 14.52 4.71 -29.86
CA GLU A 32 15.41 4.00 -30.78
C GLU A 32 14.68 2.74 -31.28
N ASP A 33 14.11 2.82 -32.48
CA ASP A 33 13.35 1.74 -33.12
C ASP A 33 13.86 1.48 -34.54
N ALA A 34 15.06 0.92 -34.64
CA ALA A 34 15.74 0.73 -35.93
C ALA A 34 15.09 -0.34 -36.83
N ASP A 35 14.28 -1.23 -36.24
CA ASP A 35 13.64 -2.35 -36.93
C ASP A 35 12.14 -2.13 -37.20
N ASP A 36 11.62 -0.92 -36.97
CA ASP A 36 10.21 -0.52 -37.15
C ASP A 36 9.23 -1.40 -36.33
N MET A 37 9.55 -1.65 -35.05
CA MET A 37 8.71 -2.42 -34.12
C MET A 37 7.50 -1.62 -33.60
N LEU A 38 7.52 -0.29 -33.72
CA LEU A 38 6.44 0.63 -33.41
C LEU A 38 5.90 1.28 -34.67
N THR A 39 4.60 1.57 -34.65
CA THR A 39 4.03 2.50 -35.62
C THR A 39 4.40 3.95 -35.25
N PRO A 40 4.40 4.89 -36.22
CA PRO A 40 4.65 6.31 -35.90
C PRO A 40 3.69 6.92 -34.87
N ALA A 41 2.48 6.39 -34.77
CA ALA A 41 1.50 6.82 -33.77
C ALA A 41 1.87 6.33 -32.37
N GLU A 42 2.47 5.16 -32.26
CA GLU A 42 2.96 4.59 -31.00
C GLU A 42 4.22 5.30 -30.51
N GLU A 43 5.15 5.62 -31.42
CA GLU A 43 6.30 6.48 -31.07
C GLU A 43 5.83 7.84 -30.54
N GLN A 44 4.91 8.50 -31.26
CA GLN A 44 4.35 9.79 -30.82
C GLN A 44 3.71 9.69 -29.44
N ARG A 45 3.04 8.58 -29.16
CA ARG A 45 2.44 8.31 -27.86
C ARG A 45 3.49 8.19 -26.75
N LEU A 46 4.64 7.56 -27.01
CA LEU A 46 5.75 7.52 -26.05
C LEU A 46 6.25 8.93 -25.72
N TYR A 47 6.46 9.78 -26.73
CA TYR A 47 6.86 11.18 -26.50
C TYR A 47 5.84 11.96 -25.67
N ASP A 48 4.55 11.86 -26.02
CA ASP A 48 3.49 12.66 -25.41
C ASP A 48 3.14 12.20 -23.98
N GLU A 49 3.09 10.89 -23.75
CA GLU A 49 2.64 10.35 -22.47
C GLU A 49 3.76 10.29 -21.43
N THR A 50 5.03 10.11 -21.81
CA THR A 50 6.14 10.01 -20.85
C THR A 50 6.33 11.27 -20.02
N ALA A 51 6.15 12.45 -20.65
CA ALA A 51 6.22 13.74 -19.98
C ALA A 51 5.19 13.91 -18.85
N ASN A 52 4.12 13.11 -18.85
CA ASN A 52 3.03 13.18 -17.88
C ASN A 52 3.14 12.14 -16.76
N GLN A 53 4.22 11.35 -16.68
CA GLN A 53 4.36 10.27 -15.71
C GLN A 53 4.86 10.71 -14.32
N GLY A 54 5.09 12.00 -14.10
CA GLY A 54 5.43 12.51 -12.76
C GLY A 54 6.80 12.05 -12.23
N LEU A 55 7.72 11.70 -13.13
CA LEU A 55 9.07 11.23 -12.80
C LEU A 55 9.84 12.29 -11.99
N PRO A 56 10.74 11.85 -11.08
CA PRO A 56 11.51 12.77 -10.26
C PRO A 56 12.54 13.54 -11.11
N GLY A 57 13.04 14.66 -10.60
CA GLY A 57 13.90 15.58 -11.38
C GLY A 57 15.27 15.00 -11.73
N GLU A 58 15.65 13.91 -11.06
CA GLU A 58 16.81 13.07 -11.34
C GLU A 58 16.65 12.39 -12.71
N VAL A 59 15.42 12.03 -13.13
CA VAL A 59 15.18 11.53 -14.49
C VAL A 59 15.16 12.70 -15.46
N SER A 60 16.33 13.00 -16.02
CA SER A 60 16.48 14.03 -17.05
C SER A 60 16.16 13.51 -18.45
N HIS A 61 16.30 12.20 -18.66
CA HIS A 61 16.08 11.54 -19.95
C HIS A 61 15.38 10.20 -19.76
N VAL A 62 14.44 9.89 -20.66
CA VAL A 62 13.83 8.56 -20.80
C VAL A 62 14.16 8.03 -22.20
N ASP A 63 14.89 6.91 -22.25
CA ASP A 63 15.34 6.28 -23.49
C ASP A 63 14.59 4.96 -23.70
N TYR A 64 13.78 4.89 -24.76
CA TYR A 64 13.08 3.68 -25.20
C TYR A 64 13.90 2.99 -26.27
N LEU A 65 14.33 1.75 -26.01
CA LEU A 65 15.14 0.95 -26.93
C LEU A 65 14.35 -0.26 -27.41
N LEU A 66 14.24 -0.44 -28.73
CA LEU A 66 13.55 -1.58 -29.33
C LEU A 66 14.53 -2.37 -30.22
N PHE A 67 14.53 -3.68 -30.03
CA PHE A 67 15.40 -4.59 -30.75
C PHE A 67 14.57 -5.69 -31.42
N GLY A 68 14.55 -5.74 -32.75
CA GLY A 68 13.91 -6.83 -33.48
C GLY A 68 14.57 -8.18 -33.17
N THR A 69 15.89 -8.16 -32.95
CA THR A 69 16.70 -9.29 -32.47
C THR A 69 17.66 -8.85 -31.38
N ASN A 70 17.87 -9.70 -30.37
CA ASN A 70 18.76 -9.46 -29.24
C ASN A 70 19.45 -10.75 -28.80
N ASP A 71 20.37 -10.65 -27.86
CA ASP A 71 21.01 -11.80 -27.23
C ASP A 71 20.05 -12.46 -26.22
N GLU A 72 20.39 -13.69 -25.80
CA GLU A 72 19.68 -14.38 -24.71
C GLU A 72 19.67 -13.55 -23.41
N ASN A 73 20.74 -12.77 -23.19
CA ASN A 73 20.81 -11.77 -22.14
C ASN A 73 20.57 -10.37 -22.73
N LEU A 74 19.35 -9.83 -22.58
CA LEU A 74 19.02 -8.50 -23.07
C LEU A 74 19.90 -7.39 -22.47
N ASN A 75 20.44 -7.59 -21.26
CA ASN A 75 21.34 -6.63 -20.60
C ASN A 75 22.59 -6.40 -21.46
N ASP A 76 23.17 -7.47 -22.02
CA ASP A 76 24.37 -7.39 -22.86
C ASP A 76 24.06 -6.66 -24.16
N THR A 77 22.91 -6.94 -24.78
CA THR A 77 22.47 -6.22 -25.99
C THR A 77 22.31 -4.71 -25.74
N VAL A 78 21.73 -4.31 -24.61
CA VAL A 78 21.56 -2.89 -24.25
C VAL A 78 22.91 -2.22 -24.02
N GLU A 79 23.82 -2.88 -23.30
CA GLU A 79 25.17 -2.37 -23.07
C GLU A 79 25.94 -2.21 -24.40
N GLU A 80 25.95 -3.25 -25.23
CA GLU A 80 26.65 -3.25 -26.51
C GLU A 80 26.09 -2.17 -27.46
N PHE A 81 24.77 -2.02 -27.51
CA PHE A 81 24.10 -0.97 -28.27
C PHE A 81 24.50 0.42 -27.76
N ALA A 82 24.44 0.65 -26.45
CA ALA A 82 24.83 1.91 -25.84
C ALA A 82 26.30 2.25 -26.19
N ARG A 83 27.22 1.31 -26.05
CA ARG A 83 28.64 1.53 -26.40
C ARG A 83 28.85 1.84 -27.88
N ALA A 84 28.12 1.17 -28.77
CA ALA A 84 28.34 1.27 -30.21
C ALA A 84 27.64 2.47 -30.86
N GLN A 85 26.41 2.77 -30.42
CA GLN A 85 25.50 3.68 -31.13
C GLN A 85 25.07 4.87 -30.28
N ARG A 86 24.98 4.70 -28.97
CA ARG A 86 24.53 5.71 -28.01
C ARG A 86 25.51 5.89 -26.85
N PRO A 87 26.77 6.28 -27.11
CA PRO A 87 27.80 6.37 -26.07
C PRO A 87 27.47 7.43 -25.01
N ASP A 88 26.48 8.30 -25.27
CA ASP A 88 25.87 9.21 -24.31
C ASP A 88 25.05 8.52 -23.21
N LEU A 89 24.72 7.23 -23.37
CA LEU A 89 24.10 6.38 -22.35
C LEU A 89 25.11 5.75 -21.41
N ILE A 90 26.40 5.82 -21.69
CA ILE A 90 27.46 5.24 -20.86
C ILE A 90 28.12 6.35 -20.02
N ALA A 91 28.33 6.08 -18.74
CA ALA A 91 28.96 7.03 -17.84
C ALA A 91 30.44 7.29 -18.23
N PRO A 92 31.01 8.44 -17.87
CA PRO A 92 32.39 8.80 -18.25
C PRO A 92 33.49 7.85 -17.75
N ASP A 93 33.21 7.08 -16.70
CA ASP A 93 34.10 6.06 -16.14
C ASP A 93 33.95 4.69 -16.81
N ASP A 94 33.05 4.56 -17.77
CA ASP A 94 32.83 3.39 -18.63
C ASP A 94 32.24 2.15 -17.93
N ASP A 95 31.78 2.31 -16.68
CA ASP A 95 31.43 1.21 -15.78
C ASP A 95 29.92 1.06 -15.52
N HIS A 96 29.10 2.09 -15.81
CA HIS A 96 27.64 2.06 -15.61
C HIS A 96 26.90 2.96 -16.61
N PHE A 97 25.56 2.94 -16.59
CA PHE A 97 24.77 3.85 -17.42
C PHE A 97 24.91 5.29 -16.92
N ALA A 98 24.90 6.26 -17.83
CA ALA A 98 25.07 7.66 -17.50
C ALA A 98 23.97 8.15 -16.55
N ASP A 99 24.37 8.99 -15.59
CA ASP A 99 23.45 9.63 -14.65
C ASP A 99 22.32 10.38 -15.37
N GLY A 100 21.16 10.40 -14.74
CA GLY A 100 19.96 11.06 -15.20
C GLY A 100 19.16 10.31 -16.27
N ARG A 101 19.52 9.06 -16.57
CA ARG A 101 18.88 8.18 -17.57
C ARG A 101 17.96 7.15 -16.92
N LEU A 102 16.73 7.06 -17.43
CA LEU A 102 15.85 5.90 -17.27
C LEU A 102 15.71 5.24 -18.65
N ILE A 103 16.07 3.97 -18.76
CA ILE A 103 16.09 3.25 -20.03
C ILE A 103 15.07 2.10 -19.95
N VAL A 104 14.18 2.00 -20.93
CA VAL A 104 13.25 0.87 -21.06
C VAL A 104 13.52 0.18 -22.38
N ALA A 105 13.85 -1.11 -22.32
CA ALA A 105 14.21 -1.91 -23.49
C ALA A 105 13.21 -3.05 -23.74
N VAL A 106 12.91 -3.31 -25.00
CA VAL A 106 12.12 -4.47 -25.44
C VAL A 106 12.84 -5.18 -26.59
N GLY A 107 13.08 -6.48 -26.40
CA GLY A 107 13.61 -7.40 -27.40
C GLY A 107 12.53 -8.37 -27.87
N PHE A 108 12.44 -8.61 -29.17
CA PHE A 108 11.40 -9.47 -29.76
C PHE A 108 11.88 -10.88 -30.10
N ASP A 109 13.18 -11.11 -30.25
CA ASP A 109 13.78 -12.41 -30.53
C ASP A 109 15.20 -12.52 -29.92
N PRO A 110 15.35 -13.17 -28.74
CA PRO A 110 14.30 -13.73 -27.89
C PRO A 110 13.44 -12.64 -27.20
N ARG A 111 12.20 -13.00 -26.85
CA ARG A 111 11.24 -12.10 -26.17
C ARG A 111 11.67 -11.74 -24.77
N MET A 112 12.23 -10.54 -24.62
CA MET A 112 12.76 -10.01 -23.38
C MET A 112 12.31 -8.56 -23.19
N ASN A 113 12.18 -8.11 -21.95
CA ASN A 113 11.99 -6.71 -21.61
C ASN A 113 12.81 -6.34 -20.38
N GLY A 114 13.22 -5.08 -20.28
CA GLY A 114 14.06 -4.62 -19.18
C GLY A 114 13.91 -3.14 -18.88
N VAL A 115 14.29 -2.78 -17.67
CA VAL A 115 14.36 -1.41 -17.17
C VAL A 115 15.76 -1.22 -16.59
N TYR A 116 16.43 -0.15 -17.02
CA TYR A 116 17.79 0.20 -16.59
C TYR A 116 17.88 1.67 -16.21
N CYS A 117 18.91 2.02 -15.46
CA CYS A 117 19.05 3.37 -14.97
C CYS A 117 20.51 3.76 -14.74
N GLY A 118 20.77 5.07 -14.84
CA GLY A 118 21.96 5.67 -14.25
C GLY A 118 21.91 5.56 -12.72
N GLU A 119 23.07 5.63 -12.07
CA GLU A 119 23.20 5.36 -10.63
C GLU A 119 22.29 6.24 -9.76
N ASP A 120 22.20 7.54 -10.10
CA ASP A 120 21.34 8.51 -9.43
C ASP A 120 19.85 8.26 -9.63
N VAL A 121 19.43 7.83 -10.82
CA VAL A 121 18.06 7.44 -11.15
C VAL A 121 17.70 6.13 -10.46
N CYS A 122 18.60 5.15 -10.44
CA CYS A 122 18.39 3.89 -9.74
C CYS A 122 18.18 4.10 -8.24
N GLU A 123 19.01 4.95 -7.62
CA GLU A 123 18.86 5.32 -6.20
C GLU A 123 17.55 6.10 -5.96
N ALA A 124 17.20 7.04 -6.86
CA ALA A 124 16.00 7.85 -6.72
C ALA A 124 14.70 7.05 -6.84
N LEU A 125 14.68 6.07 -7.75
CA LEU A 125 13.52 5.25 -8.05
C LEU A 125 13.51 3.91 -7.29
N ASP A 126 14.61 3.50 -6.67
CA ASP A 126 14.77 2.18 -6.02
C ASP A 126 14.57 1.00 -6.99
N ILE A 127 15.09 1.15 -8.20
CA ILE A 127 14.98 0.14 -9.29
C ILE A 127 16.34 -0.45 -9.67
N ARG A 128 17.34 -0.38 -8.79
CA ARG A 128 18.64 -1.01 -9.07
C ARG A 128 18.50 -2.53 -9.19
N GLU A 129 17.78 -3.12 -8.24
CA GLU A 129 17.50 -4.54 -8.09
C GLU A 129 16.30 -4.70 -7.13
N GLY A 130 15.72 -5.89 -7.03
CA GLY A 130 14.65 -6.20 -6.09
C GLY A 130 13.23 -5.92 -6.59
N ALA A 131 12.23 -6.06 -5.71
CA ALA A 131 10.82 -6.11 -6.08
C ALA A 131 10.31 -4.92 -6.90
N HIS A 132 10.78 -3.70 -6.64
CA HIS A 132 10.29 -2.53 -7.39
C HIS A 132 10.84 -2.49 -8.83
N LEU A 133 12.06 -3.00 -9.05
CA LEU A 133 12.55 -3.29 -10.40
C LEU A 133 11.74 -4.42 -11.04
N ASP A 134 11.46 -5.50 -10.31
CA ASP A 134 10.67 -6.62 -10.81
C ASP A 134 9.28 -6.15 -11.25
N GLY A 135 8.57 -5.41 -10.40
CA GLY A 135 7.27 -4.81 -10.71
C GLY A 135 7.30 -3.88 -11.92
N SER A 136 8.39 -3.12 -12.09
CA SER A 136 8.59 -2.26 -13.27
C SER A 136 8.72 -3.05 -14.57
N ILE A 137 9.34 -4.23 -14.52
CA ILE A 137 9.48 -5.12 -15.66
C ILE A 137 8.19 -5.93 -15.89
N GLU A 138 7.54 -6.40 -14.83
CA GLU A 138 6.28 -7.16 -14.90
C GLU A 138 5.12 -6.33 -15.46
N ALA A 139 5.03 -5.03 -15.12
CA ALA A 139 3.98 -4.14 -15.57
C ALA A 139 3.84 -4.05 -17.11
N ALA A 140 4.89 -4.41 -17.86
CA ALA A 140 4.90 -4.43 -19.31
C ALA A 140 4.40 -5.75 -19.93
N LYS A 141 4.51 -6.89 -19.25
CA LYS A 141 4.48 -8.20 -19.91
C LYS A 141 3.15 -8.54 -20.57
N ASP A 142 2.04 -8.29 -19.89
CA ASP A 142 0.72 -8.58 -20.45
C ASP A 142 0.44 -7.73 -21.69
N TYR A 143 0.84 -6.46 -21.66
CA TYR A 143 0.75 -5.59 -22.82
C TYR A 143 1.64 -6.05 -23.98
N LEU A 144 2.85 -6.58 -23.71
CA LEU A 144 3.72 -7.14 -24.74
C LEU A 144 3.13 -8.41 -25.37
N ARG A 145 2.55 -9.31 -24.56
CA ARG A 145 1.84 -10.51 -25.05
C ARG A 145 0.66 -10.17 -25.94
N ASP A 146 -0.03 -9.07 -25.64
CA ASP A 146 -1.15 -8.54 -26.40
C ASP A 146 -0.72 -7.68 -27.62
N GLY A 147 0.58 -7.53 -27.85
CA GLY A 147 1.12 -6.74 -28.97
C GLY A 147 0.96 -5.23 -28.81
N GLN A 148 0.79 -4.74 -27.57
CA GLN A 148 0.63 -3.33 -27.22
C GLN A 148 1.96 -2.72 -26.73
N THR A 149 2.99 -2.74 -27.56
CA THR A 149 4.38 -2.41 -27.18
C THR A 149 4.53 -1.03 -26.55
N ALA A 150 3.96 0.03 -27.13
CA ALA A 150 4.06 1.37 -26.54
C ALA A 150 3.33 1.49 -25.19
N THR A 151 2.21 0.79 -25.01
CA THR A 151 1.52 0.72 -23.71
C THR A 151 2.40 0.02 -22.68
N ALA A 152 3.06 -1.07 -23.08
CA ALA A 152 3.96 -1.83 -22.22
C ALA A 152 5.13 -0.97 -21.71
N MET A 153 5.81 -0.29 -22.62
CA MET A 153 6.95 0.57 -22.26
C MET A 153 6.54 1.73 -21.34
N LEU A 154 5.36 2.32 -21.57
CA LEU A 154 4.81 3.35 -20.66
C LEU A 154 4.41 2.77 -19.31
N ALA A 155 3.92 1.53 -19.25
CA ALA A 155 3.58 0.86 -18.00
C ALA A 155 4.84 0.63 -17.13
N SER A 156 5.96 0.24 -17.75
CA SER A 156 7.24 0.13 -17.04
C SER A 156 7.71 1.46 -16.46
N VAL A 157 7.64 2.56 -17.23
CA VAL A 157 8.01 3.90 -16.73
C VAL A 157 7.09 4.38 -15.61
N ARG A 158 5.78 4.12 -15.74
CA ARG A 158 4.78 4.44 -14.71
C ARG A 158 5.09 3.76 -13.39
N HIS A 159 5.34 2.45 -13.46
CA HIS A 159 5.60 1.66 -12.27
C HIS A 159 6.95 2.02 -11.65
N ALA A 160 8.00 2.18 -12.46
CA ALA A 160 9.31 2.64 -11.98
C ALA A 160 9.22 3.99 -11.24
N GLY A 161 8.38 4.90 -11.73
CA GLY A 161 8.09 6.19 -11.10
C GLY A 161 7.14 6.16 -9.91
N ASP A 162 6.47 5.03 -9.63
CA ASP A 162 5.50 4.88 -8.53
C ASP A 162 6.23 4.61 -7.21
N MET A 163 6.68 5.68 -6.56
CA MET A 163 7.37 5.61 -5.28
C MET A 163 6.47 5.14 -4.12
N ASP A 164 5.15 5.14 -4.29
CA ASP A 164 4.23 4.59 -3.30
C ASP A 164 4.19 3.06 -3.42
N ALA A 165 4.32 2.50 -4.63
CA ALA A 165 4.57 1.07 -4.86
C ALA A 165 5.93 0.64 -4.29
N ALA A 166 6.99 1.38 -4.60
CA ALA A 166 8.33 1.11 -4.08
C ALA A 166 8.39 1.05 -2.54
N ALA A 167 7.58 1.89 -1.87
CA ALA A 167 7.50 1.92 -0.42
C ALA A 167 6.78 0.68 0.16
N ARG A 168 5.71 0.21 -0.49
CA ARG A 168 4.99 -1.01 -0.11
C ARG A 168 5.88 -2.25 -0.28
N ASP A 169 6.58 -2.33 -1.40
CA ASP A 169 7.48 -3.45 -1.72
C ASP A 169 8.69 -3.50 -0.76
N ARG A 170 9.21 -2.32 -0.36
CA ARG A 170 10.22 -2.20 0.69
C ARG A 170 9.72 -2.63 2.06
N GLU A 171 8.49 -2.32 2.41
CA GLU A 171 7.89 -2.73 3.69
C GLU A 171 7.71 -4.25 3.74
N GLU A 172 7.26 -4.86 2.63
CA GLU A 172 7.11 -6.30 2.48
C GLU A 172 8.47 -7.05 2.53
N HIS A 173 9.52 -6.50 1.93
CA HIS A 173 10.87 -7.07 2.02
C HIS A 173 11.61 -6.78 3.33
N ALA A 174 11.36 -5.64 3.99
CA ALA A 174 11.88 -5.35 5.33
C ALA A 174 11.24 -6.27 6.38
N VAL A 175 10.02 -6.76 6.16
CA VAL A 175 9.38 -7.78 7.01
C VAL A 175 10.00 -9.17 6.78
N SER A 176 10.45 -9.49 5.55
CA SER A 176 11.12 -10.76 5.21
C SER A 176 12.54 -10.90 5.79
N ASP A 177 13.33 -9.82 5.80
CA ASP A 177 14.74 -9.86 6.25
C ASP A 177 14.93 -9.60 7.76
N ARG A 178 13.83 -9.40 8.50
CA ARG A 178 13.81 -9.08 9.93
C ARG A 178 13.44 -10.29 10.80
N ASN A 179 14.03 -11.44 10.53
CA ASN A 179 14.02 -12.61 11.42
C ASN A 179 14.88 -12.42 12.71
N GLY A 180 15.00 -11.21 13.25
CA GLY A 180 15.91 -10.96 14.37
C GLY A 180 15.75 -9.69 15.21
N ALA A 181 14.81 -8.78 14.95
CA ALA A 181 14.72 -7.57 15.80
C ALA A 181 13.29 -7.02 15.94
N LEU A 182 12.70 -7.31 17.10
CA LEU A 182 11.57 -6.65 17.77
C LEU A 182 10.19 -6.71 17.10
N PHE A 183 9.36 -7.60 17.64
CA PHE A 183 7.97 -7.29 17.93
C PHE A 183 7.84 -6.75 19.36
N LEU A 184 6.99 -5.71 19.47
CA LEU A 184 6.46 -5.03 20.66
C LEU A 184 7.33 -3.95 21.33
N GLY A 185 6.82 -2.71 21.34
CA GLY A 185 7.32 -1.59 22.15
C GLY A 185 7.98 -0.47 21.34
N GLY A 186 7.61 0.77 21.63
CA GLY A 186 7.97 1.95 20.83
C GLY A 186 9.47 2.26 20.67
N GLY A 187 9.77 3.09 19.66
CA GLY A 187 11.02 3.86 19.56
C GLY A 187 12.03 3.43 18.47
N LEU A 188 12.12 4.28 17.43
CA LEU A 188 13.32 4.69 16.68
C LEU A 188 14.25 3.63 16.01
N GLY A 189 14.20 3.60 14.67
CA GLY A 189 15.30 4.12 13.83
C GLY A 189 16.22 3.12 13.09
N VAL A 190 16.28 3.26 11.75
CA VAL A 190 17.55 3.22 10.99
C VAL A 190 17.55 4.38 9.99
N LEU A 191 18.51 5.29 10.17
CA LEU A 191 18.84 6.37 9.24
C LEU A 191 19.85 5.82 8.21
N VAL A 192 19.58 6.01 6.91
CA VAL A 192 20.64 6.05 5.89
C VAL A 192 20.58 7.41 5.22
N ALA A 193 21.73 8.08 5.18
CA ALA A 193 21.90 9.47 4.77
C ALA A 193 22.65 9.57 3.44
N GLY A 194 22.08 10.28 2.47
CA GLY A 194 22.75 10.75 1.25
C GLY A 194 21.85 11.69 0.42
N GLY A 195 22.37 12.79 -0.17
CA GLY A 195 21.77 13.43 -1.36
C GLY A 195 20.84 14.67 -1.28
N GLY A 196 21.26 15.78 -0.65
CA GLY A 196 20.87 17.21 -0.85
C GLY A 196 19.49 17.70 -1.39
N ALA A 197 19.03 17.29 -2.58
CA ALA A 197 17.94 17.97 -3.32
C ALA A 197 16.69 17.08 -3.60
N ALA A 198 16.85 15.82 -4.03
CA ALA A 198 15.78 14.81 -4.11
C ALA A 198 15.13 14.58 -2.74
N VAL A 199 15.99 14.53 -1.73
CA VAL A 199 15.67 14.52 -0.32
C VAL A 199 14.80 15.71 0.07
N TRP A 200 14.90 16.86 -0.59
CA TRP A 200 14.12 18.05 -0.23
C TRP A 200 12.70 18.01 -0.83
N ALA A 201 12.51 17.49 -2.05
CA ALA A 201 11.20 17.41 -2.70
C ALA A 201 10.35 16.23 -2.18
N SER A 202 10.95 15.03 -2.03
CA SER A 202 10.27 13.87 -1.43
C SER A 202 10.01 14.09 0.06
N ARG A 203 10.97 14.70 0.80
CA ARG A 203 10.66 15.16 2.16
C ARG A 203 9.62 16.25 2.15
N ARG A 204 9.51 17.14 1.15
CA ARG A 204 8.46 18.18 1.14
C ARG A 204 7.08 17.60 0.82
N LYS A 205 6.97 16.62 -0.08
CA LYS A 205 5.72 15.88 -0.35
C LYS A 205 5.33 15.05 0.87
N LYS A 206 6.23 14.19 1.37
CA LYS A 206 6.01 13.41 2.60
C LYS A 206 5.76 14.30 3.82
N ARG A 207 6.46 15.43 3.94
CA ARG A 207 6.23 16.41 5.00
C ARG A 207 4.88 17.08 4.84
N LYS A 208 4.47 17.42 3.61
CA LYS A 208 3.15 17.99 3.35
C LYS A 208 2.04 16.99 3.67
N GLU A 209 2.18 15.74 3.26
CA GLU A 209 1.28 14.63 3.60
C GLU A 209 1.22 14.44 5.11
N ARG A 210 2.36 14.32 5.79
CA ARG A 210 2.42 14.23 7.26
C ARG A 210 1.84 15.45 7.96
N ILE A 211 1.92 16.64 7.37
CA ILE A 211 1.29 17.84 7.92
C ILE A 211 -0.22 17.78 7.73
N GLU A 212 -0.69 17.35 6.56
CA GLU A 212 -2.12 17.18 6.28
C GLU A 212 -2.73 16.11 7.18
N GLU A 213 -2.02 14.99 7.35
CA GLU A 213 -2.32 13.90 8.29
C GLU A 213 -2.30 14.41 9.73
N ALA A 214 -1.20 15.02 10.22
CA ALA A 214 -1.14 15.62 11.56
C ALA A 214 -2.29 16.60 11.84
N ARG A 215 -2.72 17.37 10.83
CA ARG A 215 -3.87 18.28 10.96
C ARG A 215 -5.19 17.53 11.07
N SER A 216 -5.36 16.46 10.30
CA SER A 216 -6.49 15.52 10.38
C SER A 216 -6.52 14.83 11.74
N ASP A 217 -5.40 14.26 12.16
CA ASP A 217 -5.21 13.55 13.43
C ASP A 217 -5.50 14.46 14.62
N TYR A 218 -4.94 15.67 14.61
CA TYR A 218 -5.25 16.67 15.62
C TYR A 218 -6.75 17.00 15.67
N ALA A 219 -7.40 17.18 14.53
CA ALA A 219 -8.84 17.46 14.50
C ALA A 219 -9.63 16.29 15.10
N TYR A 220 -9.29 15.06 14.72
CA TYR A 220 -9.91 13.83 15.22
C TYR A 220 -9.70 13.68 16.73
N VAL A 221 -8.46 13.80 17.22
CA VAL A 221 -8.12 13.71 18.64
C VAL A 221 -8.85 14.78 19.45
N MET A 222 -8.87 16.03 18.98
CA MET A 222 -9.56 17.12 19.69
C MET A 222 -11.08 16.94 19.73
N GLU A 223 -11.66 16.26 18.74
CA GLU A 223 -13.08 15.94 18.69
C GLU A 223 -13.43 14.76 19.61
N HIS A 224 -12.62 13.71 19.61
CA HIS A 224 -13.01 12.41 20.17
C HIS A 224 -12.33 12.05 21.50
N TYR A 225 -11.09 12.48 21.76
CA TYR A 225 -10.31 12.02 22.92
C TYR A 225 -11.03 12.27 24.26
N ALA A 226 -11.51 13.50 24.47
CA ALA A 226 -12.14 13.88 25.73
C ALA A 226 -13.48 13.16 25.95
N ASP A 227 -14.23 12.90 24.89
CA ASP A 227 -15.48 12.15 24.92
C ASP A 227 -15.22 10.67 25.26
N VAL A 228 -14.26 10.04 24.58
CA VAL A 228 -13.83 8.66 24.87
C VAL A 228 -13.33 8.54 26.31
N ALA A 229 -12.51 9.48 26.79
CA ALA A 229 -12.02 9.48 28.16
C ALA A 229 -13.14 9.56 29.20
N GLN A 230 -14.21 10.33 28.94
CA GLN A 230 -15.37 10.42 29.85
C GLN A 230 -16.18 9.13 29.93
N ARG A 231 -16.22 8.35 28.85
CA ARG A 231 -17.01 7.11 28.78
C ARG A 231 -16.18 5.84 28.92
N LEU A 232 -14.85 5.93 29.02
CA LEU A 232 -13.95 4.77 29.13
C LEU A 232 -14.34 3.79 30.25
N ASP A 233 -14.70 4.30 31.43
CA ASP A 233 -15.19 3.48 32.55
C ASP A 233 -16.47 2.70 32.18
N ALA A 234 -17.37 3.31 31.42
CA ALA A 234 -18.59 2.65 30.97
C ALA A 234 -18.29 1.56 29.92
N ILE A 235 -17.32 1.79 29.05
CA ILE A 235 -16.85 0.78 28.08
C ILE A 235 -16.22 -0.39 28.83
N ASP A 236 -15.38 -0.12 29.82
CA ASP A 236 -14.72 -1.15 30.63
C ASP A 236 -15.74 -1.99 31.40
N VAL A 237 -16.74 -1.36 32.02
CA VAL A 237 -17.86 -2.08 32.66
C VAL A 237 -18.61 -2.94 31.64
N ARG A 238 -18.86 -2.43 30.43
CA ARG A 238 -19.56 -3.19 29.38
C ARG A 238 -18.75 -4.40 28.93
N ALA A 239 -17.45 -4.24 28.67
CA ALA A 239 -16.54 -5.33 28.32
C ALA A 239 -16.51 -6.42 29.40
N HIS A 240 -16.52 -6.02 30.68
CA HIS A 240 -16.55 -6.97 31.80
C HIS A 240 -17.93 -7.61 32.03
N SER A 241 -19.01 -6.96 31.61
CA SER A 241 -20.38 -7.49 31.75
C SER A 241 -20.72 -8.63 30.79
N LEU A 242 -19.95 -8.77 29.69
CA LEU A 242 -20.14 -9.85 28.73
C LEU A 242 -19.84 -11.21 29.38
N THR A 243 -20.72 -12.17 29.17
CA THR A 243 -20.63 -13.51 29.81
C THR A 243 -20.54 -14.65 28.82
N SER A 244 -20.79 -14.39 27.53
CA SER A 244 -20.80 -15.45 26.52
C SER A 244 -19.38 -15.86 26.09
N PRO A 245 -19.26 -16.98 25.35
CA PRO A 245 -17.99 -17.37 24.73
C PRO A 245 -17.42 -16.35 23.74
N LEU A 246 -18.19 -15.37 23.27
CA LEU A 246 -17.68 -14.25 22.46
C LEU A 246 -16.67 -13.40 23.25
N ALA A 247 -16.89 -13.24 24.56
CA ALA A 247 -16.02 -12.49 25.47
C ALA A 247 -14.94 -13.39 26.09
N ASN A 248 -14.17 -14.04 25.22
CA ASN A 248 -13.08 -14.94 25.57
C ASN A 248 -11.86 -14.20 26.16
N SER A 249 -10.85 -14.96 26.59
CA SER A 249 -9.64 -14.39 27.20
C SER A 249 -8.83 -13.52 26.22
N LYS A 250 -8.86 -13.82 24.91
CA LYS A 250 -8.16 -13.03 23.89
C LYS A 250 -8.81 -11.64 23.77
N MET A 251 -10.13 -11.58 23.59
CA MET A 251 -10.88 -10.33 23.52
C MET A 251 -10.65 -9.46 24.77
N ARG A 252 -10.63 -10.07 25.98
CA ARG A 252 -10.36 -9.33 27.22
C ARG A 252 -8.93 -8.79 27.30
N ALA A 253 -7.95 -9.56 26.80
CA ALA A 253 -6.57 -9.11 26.73
C ALA A 253 -6.40 -7.96 25.72
N GLU A 254 -7.06 -8.03 24.56
CA GLU A 254 -7.05 -6.99 23.54
C GLU A 254 -7.73 -5.70 24.02
N TRP A 255 -8.85 -5.82 24.75
CA TRP A 255 -9.48 -4.68 25.41
C TRP A 255 -8.55 -4.04 26.45
N ALA A 256 -7.93 -4.85 27.31
CA ALA A 256 -7.01 -4.35 28.32
C ALA A 256 -5.82 -3.62 27.68
N ASP A 257 -5.24 -4.17 26.61
CA ASP A 257 -4.14 -3.56 25.86
C ASP A 257 -4.51 -2.18 25.32
N VAL A 258 -5.60 -2.07 24.56
CA VAL A 258 -5.99 -0.78 23.94
C VAL A 258 -6.43 0.25 24.99
N ARG A 259 -7.12 -0.19 26.05
CA ARG A 259 -7.51 0.67 27.17
C ARG A 259 -6.28 1.24 27.88
N ASP A 260 -5.31 0.38 28.19
CA ASP A 260 -4.11 0.78 28.93
C ASP A 260 -3.26 1.74 28.07
N ARG A 261 -3.11 1.48 26.76
CA ARG A 261 -2.48 2.42 25.81
C ARG A 261 -3.22 3.76 25.75
N PHE A 262 -4.55 3.76 25.76
CA PHE A 262 -5.34 4.99 25.77
C PHE A 262 -5.18 5.79 27.07
N LEU A 263 -5.11 5.12 28.23
CA LEU A 263 -4.85 5.78 29.51
C LEU A 263 -3.45 6.42 29.56
N GLU A 264 -2.47 5.83 28.86
CA GLU A 264 -1.12 6.37 28.73
C GLU A 264 -1.04 7.62 27.83
N LEU A 265 -2.06 7.87 26.97
CA LEU A 265 -2.09 9.04 26.08
C LEU A 265 -2.11 10.38 26.81
N ASP A 266 -2.42 10.45 28.11
CA ASP A 266 -2.42 11.74 28.84
C ASP A 266 -1.09 12.49 28.68
N THR A 267 0.04 11.76 28.69
CA THR A 267 1.37 12.37 28.48
C THR A 267 1.54 12.84 27.03
N THR A 268 1.07 12.05 26.06
CA THR A 268 1.13 12.35 24.62
C THR A 268 0.26 13.57 24.29
N VAL A 269 -0.98 13.62 24.77
CA VAL A 269 -1.91 14.75 24.56
C VAL A 269 -1.42 16.01 25.25
N GLN A 270 -0.76 15.90 26.41
CA GLN A 270 -0.13 17.05 27.06
C GLN A 270 1.00 17.66 26.22
N SER A 271 1.72 16.88 25.43
CA SER A 271 2.85 17.35 24.62
C SER A 271 2.42 18.36 23.54
N PHE A 272 1.21 18.18 22.97
CA PHE A 272 0.65 19.07 21.96
C PHE A 272 -0.56 19.89 22.44
N ARG A 273 -0.84 19.96 23.76
CA ARG A 273 -1.95 20.78 24.32
C ARG A 273 -1.90 22.26 23.92
N GLY A 274 -0.71 22.79 23.66
CA GLY A 274 -0.51 24.17 23.21
C GLY A 274 -0.81 24.40 21.72
N LEU A 275 -1.02 23.33 20.95
CA LEU A 275 -1.34 23.38 19.53
C LEU A 275 -2.76 23.91 19.33
N GLN A 276 -2.97 24.66 18.25
CA GLN A 276 -4.27 25.20 17.85
C GLN A 276 -4.50 24.86 16.38
N SER A 277 -5.76 24.83 15.93
CA SER A 277 -6.07 24.60 14.51
C SER A 277 -5.43 25.64 13.58
N SER A 278 -5.20 26.86 14.08
CA SER A 278 -4.50 27.93 13.39
C SER A 278 -2.97 27.88 13.50
N SER A 279 -2.38 26.89 14.18
CA SER A 279 -0.93 26.73 14.28
C SER A 279 -0.32 26.49 12.90
N ASN A 280 0.94 26.89 12.74
CA ASN A 280 1.65 26.75 11.48
C ASN A 280 2.04 25.29 11.20
N ASP A 281 2.30 25.00 9.93
CA ASP A 281 2.68 23.68 9.43
C ASP A 281 3.91 23.07 10.12
N GLU A 282 4.88 23.90 10.51
CA GLU A 282 6.09 23.44 11.19
C GLU A 282 5.81 22.92 12.60
N THR A 283 4.85 23.55 13.28
CA THR A 283 4.41 23.10 14.61
C THR A 283 3.64 21.78 14.52
N PHE A 284 2.79 21.60 13.51
CA PHE A 284 2.11 20.32 13.27
C PHE A 284 3.09 19.20 12.94
N TYR A 285 4.05 19.46 12.05
CA TYR A 285 5.06 18.47 11.67
C TYR A 285 5.93 18.05 12.87
N ALA A 286 6.25 18.98 13.78
CA ALA A 286 7.04 18.69 14.97
C ALA A 286 6.35 17.77 15.97
N HIS A 287 5.02 17.65 15.90
CA HIS A 287 4.19 16.80 16.76
C HIS A 287 3.54 15.63 15.99
N TYR A 288 3.99 15.35 14.77
CA TYR A 288 3.36 14.36 13.90
C TYR A 288 3.25 12.98 14.56
N ASP A 289 4.35 12.46 15.11
CA ASP A 289 4.37 11.12 15.71
C ASP A 289 3.44 11.03 16.93
N GLU A 290 3.39 12.09 17.76
CA GLU A 290 2.48 12.15 18.92
C GLU A 290 1.01 12.27 18.50
N LEU A 291 0.71 13.02 17.43
CA LEU A 291 -0.64 13.18 16.91
C LEU A 291 -1.15 11.89 16.28
N ASN A 292 -0.33 11.24 15.44
CA ASN A 292 -0.65 9.95 14.83
C ASN A 292 -0.88 8.88 15.89
N THR A 293 0.01 8.77 16.89
CA THR A 293 -0.16 7.81 18.00
C THR A 293 -1.45 8.04 18.78
N ALA A 294 -1.79 9.32 19.04
CA ALA A 294 -3.00 9.68 19.77
C ALA A 294 -4.27 9.43 18.95
N GLU A 295 -4.26 9.71 17.65
CA GLU A 295 -5.36 9.39 16.72
C GLU A 295 -5.57 7.88 16.67
N GLU A 296 -4.52 7.12 16.36
CA GLU A 296 -4.60 5.67 16.15
C GLU A 296 -5.16 4.98 17.39
N THR A 297 -4.62 5.32 18.56
CA THR A 297 -5.06 4.73 19.83
C THR A 297 -6.50 5.16 20.17
N THR A 298 -6.91 6.41 19.87
CA THR A 298 -8.29 6.86 20.07
C THR A 298 -9.26 6.12 19.13
N LEU A 299 -8.91 5.99 17.86
CA LEU A 299 -9.68 5.24 16.86
C LEU A 299 -9.81 3.77 17.24
N GLN A 300 -8.74 3.14 17.72
CA GLN A 300 -8.74 1.77 18.18
C GLN A 300 -9.66 1.56 19.39
N VAL A 301 -9.68 2.49 20.37
CA VAL A 301 -10.64 2.40 21.50
C VAL A 301 -12.08 2.53 21.01
N ILE A 302 -12.37 3.47 20.10
CA ILE A 302 -13.71 3.65 19.53
C ILE A 302 -14.14 2.40 18.77
N THR A 303 -13.23 1.80 18.00
CA THR A 303 -13.50 0.58 17.24
C THR A 303 -13.75 -0.60 18.17
N ALA A 304 -12.91 -0.79 19.19
CA ALA A 304 -13.10 -1.82 20.21
C ALA A 304 -14.45 -1.65 20.93
N GLU A 305 -14.81 -0.42 21.29
CA GLU A 305 -16.09 -0.14 21.92
C GLU A 305 -17.27 -0.52 21.03
N ASN A 306 -17.25 -0.15 19.76
CA ASN A 306 -18.31 -0.51 18.81
C ASN A 306 -18.47 -2.04 18.71
N ASN A 307 -17.35 -2.77 18.71
CA ASN A 307 -17.34 -4.23 18.69
C ASN A 307 -17.86 -4.82 20.02
N ILE A 308 -17.46 -4.26 21.17
CA ILE A 308 -17.97 -4.61 22.51
C ILE A 308 -19.49 -4.36 22.60
N GLU A 309 -19.95 -3.23 22.10
CA GLU A 309 -21.36 -2.87 22.09
C GLU A 309 -22.19 -3.81 21.23
N THR A 310 -21.66 -4.19 20.06
CA THR A 310 -22.30 -5.17 19.18
C THR A 310 -22.40 -6.53 19.87
N MET A 311 -21.32 -7.00 20.50
CA MET A 311 -21.35 -8.24 21.29
C MET A 311 -22.36 -8.16 22.43
N TYR A 312 -22.40 -7.04 23.17
CA TYR A 312 -23.36 -6.83 24.24
C TYR A 312 -24.81 -6.91 23.75
N LYS A 313 -25.14 -6.23 22.65
CA LYS A 313 -26.47 -6.27 22.03
C LYS A 313 -26.87 -7.68 21.60
N VAL A 314 -25.95 -8.42 20.98
CA VAL A 314 -26.15 -9.81 20.57
C VAL A 314 -26.47 -10.72 21.77
N GLU A 315 -25.68 -10.62 22.85
CA GLU A 315 -25.90 -11.36 24.10
C GLU A 315 -27.28 -11.06 24.71
N HIS A 316 -27.73 -9.80 24.63
CA HIS A 316 -28.95 -9.33 25.27
C HIS A 316 -30.20 -9.38 24.39
N GLY A 317 -30.15 -10.11 23.27
CA GLY A 317 -31.35 -10.35 22.46
C GLY A 317 -31.72 -9.24 21.49
N ASP A 318 -30.82 -8.32 21.17
CA ASP A 318 -31.11 -7.30 20.16
C ASP A 318 -31.22 -7.94 18.77
N ALA A 319 -32.42 -7.89 18.17
CA ALA A 319 -32.67 -8.50 16.87
C ALA A 319 -31.83 -7.88 15.75
N GLY A 320 -31.55 -6.57 15.82
CA GLY A 320 -30.80 -5.85 14.80
C GLY A 320 -29.34 -6.28 14.77
N ALA A 321 -28.70 -6.30 15.94
CA ALA A 321 -27.31 -6.74 16.08
C ALA A 321 -27.16 -8.23 15.74
N ARG A 322 -28.11 -9.08 16.15
CA ARG A 322 -28.13 -10.51 15.78
C ARG A 322 -28.28 -10.71 14.27
N LEU A 323 -29.12 -9.92 13.61
CA LEU A 323 -29.23 -9.96 12.15
C LEU A 323 -27.94 -9.50 11.48
N GLN A 324 -27.32 -8.41 11.97
CA GLN A 324 -26.08 -7.87 11.42
C GLN A 324 -24.95 -8.91 11.41
N ILE A 325 -24.68 -9.57 12.55
CA ILE A 325 -23.60 -10.59 12.62
C ILE A 325 -23.88 -11.81 11.71
N LEU A 326 -25.15 -12.16 11.50
CA LEU A 326 -25.54 -13.24 10.61
C LEU A 326 -25.45 -12.84 9.14
N ASP A 327 -25.74 -11.58 8.81
CA ASP A 327 -25.59 -11.05 7.45
C ASP A 327 -24.11 -10.95 7.06
N ASP A 328 -23.24 -10.51 7.99
CA ASP A 328 -21.79 -10.50 7.79
C ASP A 328 -21.25 -11.91 7.57
N LEU A 329 -21.61 -12.87 8.43
CA LEU A 329 -21.23 -14.27 8.28
C LEU A 329 -21.78 -14.89 6.99
N LYS A 330 -23.04 -14.60 6.65
CA LYS A 330 -23.64 -15.11 5.41
C LYS A 330 -22.89 -14.59 4.19
N LYS A 331 -22.55 -13.30 4.16
CA LYS A 331 -21.80 -12.70 3.06
C LYS A 331 -20.44 -13.38 2.91
N ASP A 332 -19.72 -13.55 4.00
CA ASP A 332 -18.40 -14.20 4.04
C ASP A 332 -18.47 -15.66 3.56
N LEU A 333 -19.51 -16.40 3.94
CA LEU A 333 -19.74 -17.78 3.48
C LEU A 333 -20.16 -17.85 2.00
N VAL A 334 -20.95 -16.90 1.50
CA VAL A 334 -21.30 -16.85 0.06
C VAL A 334 -20.05 -16.56 -0.76
N ASP A 335 -19.20 -15.63 -0.31
CA ASP A 335 -17.92 -15.35 -0.95
C ASP A 335 -17.07 -16.64 -0.96
N ALA A 336 -16.99 -17.38 0.16
CA ALA A 336 -16.33 -18.68 0.25
C ALA A 336 -16.90 -19.74 -0.71
N GLU A 337 -18.23 -19.90 -0.77
CA GLU A 337 -18.90 -20.88 -1.65
C GLU A 337 -18.54 -20.66 -3.12
N THR A 338 -18.41 -19.40 -3.54
CA THR A 338 -18.07 -19.03 -4.92
C THR A 338 -16.60 -19.21 -5.27
N SER A 339 -15.71 -19.20 -4.28
CA SER A 339 -14.25 -19.31 -4.48
C SER A 339 -13.72 -20.74 -4.37
N VAL A 340 -14.52 -21.69 -3.89
CA VAL A 340 -14.10 -23.08 -3.68
C VAL A 340 -14.31 -23.92 -4.94
N ASP A 341 -13.30 -24.67 -5.36
CA ASP A 341 -13.37 -25.59 -6.50
C ASP A 341 -13.95 -26.96 -6.11
N SER A 342 -13.63 -27.50 -4.94
CA SER A 342 -14.15 -28.78 -4.45
C SER A 342 -15.68 -28.77 -4.23
N ASP A 343 -16.41 -29.58 -5.00
CA ASP A 343 -17.86 -29.78 -4.84
C ASP A 343 -18.25 -30.17 -3.40
N SER A 344 -17.40 -30.96 -2.73
CA SER A 344 -17.65 -31.41 -1.36
C SER A 344 -17.50 -30.29 -0.33
N LEU A 345 -16.49 -29.42 -0.47
CA LEU A 345 -16.30 -28.26 0.40
C LEU A 345 -17.39 -27.21 0.11
N ARG A 346 -17.70 -26.97 -1.17
CA ARG A 346 -18.79 -26.08 -1.58
C ARG A 346 -20.12 -26.48 -0.95
N GLN A 347 -20.46 -27.77 -0.98
CA GLN A 347 -21.69 -28.28 -0.33
C GLN A 347 -21.67 -28.03 1.19
N ARG A 348 -20.54 -28.25 1.87
CA ARG A 348 -20.42 -27.99 3.32
C ARG A 348 -20.61 -26.52 3.65
N VAL A 349 -20.04 -25.60 2.85
CA VAL A 349 -20.28 -24.15 3.00
C VAL A 349 -21.76 -23.83 2.80
N SER A 350 -22.39 -24.39 1.77
CA SER A 350 -23.82 -24.22 1.47
C SER A 350 -24.73 -24.69 2.62
N ASP A 351 -24.38 -25.79 3.28
CA ASP A 351 -25.09 -26.30 4.45
C ASP A 351 -25.01 -25.29 5.62
N HIS A 352 -23.87 -24.64 5.84
CA HIS A 352 -23.72 -23.59 6.86
C HIS A 352 -24.45 -22.29 6.49
N ILE A 353 -24.52 -21.91 5.21
CA ILE A 353 -25.37 -20.80 4.74
C ILE A 353 -26.84 -21.08 5.10
N THR A 354 -27.29 -22.33 4.94
CA THR A 354 -28.64 -22.75 5.32
C THR A 354 -28.86 -22.63 6.84
N GLN A 355 -27.88 -23.02 7.65
CA GLN A 355 -27.93 -22.86 9.12
C GLN A 355 -27.97 -21.38 9.54
N VAL A 356 -27.24 -20.50 8.86
CA VAL A 356 -27.34 -19.05 9.06
C VAL A 356 -28.77 -18.57 8.78
N ASP A 357 -29.37 -18.98 7.66
CA ASP A 357 -30.74 -18.62 7.33
C ASP A 357 -31.77 -19.19 8.32
N GLU A 358 -31.50 -20.31 8.97
CA GLU A 358 -32.33 -20.82 10.08
C GLU A 358 -32.25 -19.95 11.32
N LEU A 359 -31.06 -19.49 11.72
CA LEU A 359 -30.89 -18.54 12.82
C LEU A 359 -31.57 -17.19 12.52
N ARG A 360 -31.52 -16.72 11.26
CA ARG A 360 -32.17 -15.46 10.83
C ARG A 360 -33.69 -15.50 10.92
N ARG A 361 -34.32 -16.69 10.89
CA ARG A 361 -35.78 -16.84 11.02
C ARG A 361 -36.28 -16.64 12.45
N ASP A 362 -35.42 -16.84 13.45
CA ASP A 362 -35.78 -16.67 14.87
C ASP A 362 -34.66 -15.97 15.65
N LEU A 363 -34.55 -14.66 15.42
CA LEU A 363 -33.54 -13.81 16.06
C LEU A 363 -33.76 -13.63 17.57
N GLN A 364 -34.91 -14.05 18.11
CA GLN A 364 -35.27 -13.88 19.52
C GLN A 364 -35.20 -15.20 20.30
N ALA A 365 -34.75 -16.29 19.67
CA ALA A 365 -34.58 -17.57 20.34
C ALA A 365 -33.68 -17.42 21.58
N GLU A 366 -34.08 -18.06 22.69
CA GLU A 366 -33.32 -18.04 23.95
C GLU A 366 -31.96 -18.73 23.80
N ASP A 367 -31.87 -19.74 22.95
CA ASP A 367 -30.66 -20.52 22.62
C ASP A 367 -29.89 -19.96 21.41
N PHE A 368 -30.25 -18.78 20.90
CA PHE A 368 -29.64 -18.18 19.71
C PHE A 368 -28.11 -18.16 19.80
N LEU A 369 -27.59 -17.72 20.94
CA LEU A 369 -26.15 -17.51 21.12
C LEU A 369 -25.40 -18.84 21.16
N ASP A 370 -25.95 -19.85 21.84
CA ASP A 370 -25.37 -21.19 21.88
C ASP A 370 -25.30 -21.78 20.46
N ARG A 371 -26.39 -21.64 19.69
CA ARG A 371 -26.44 -22.08 18.29
C ARG A 371 -25.47 -21.32 17.39
N PHE A 372 -25.32 -20.00 17.61
CA PHE A 372 -24.38 -19.17 16.86
C PHE A 372 -22.91 -19.56 17.14
N ILE A 373 -22.55 -19.84 18.40
CA ILE A 373 -21.20 -20.28 18.76
C ILE A 373 -20.87 -21.66 18.17
N VAL A 374 -21.83 -22.58 18.17
CA VAL A 374 -21.65 -23.90 17.51
C VAL A 374 -21.45 -23.70 16.01
N LEU A 375 -22.28 -22.88 15.36
CA LEU A 375 -22.14 -22.54 13.95
C LEU A 375 -20.75 -21.95 13.63
N LEU A 376 -20.25 -21.00 14.42
CA LEU A 376 -18.91 -20.44 14.21
C LEU A 376 -17.82 -21.50 14.30
N SER A 377 -17.98 -22.47 15.21
CA SER A 377 -17.03 -23.57 15.38
C SER A 377 -17.03 -24.50 14.16
N ASP A 378 -18.22 -24.82 13.64
CA ASP A 378 -18.36 -25.68 12.46
C ASP A 378 -17.85 -24.97 11.20
N VAL A 379 -18.15 -23.67 11.06
CA VAL A 379 -17.61 -22.83 9.99
C VAL A 379 -16.09 -22.77 10.05
N ALA A 380 -15.49 -22.58 11.23
CA ALA A 380 -14.04 -22.57 11.38
C ALA A 380 -13.39 -23.86 10.83
N ILE A 381 -14.00 -25.02 11.07
CA ILE A 381 -13.52 -26.31 10.54
C ILE A 381 -13.60 -26.38 9.01
N VAL A 382 -14.64 -25.80 8.41
CA VAL A 382 -14.79 -25.76 6.95
C VAL A 382 -13.80 -24.79 6.32
N LEU A 383 -13.63 -23.60 6.90
CA LEU A 383 -12.70 -22.59 6.41
C LEU A 383 -11.23 -23.03 6.56
N ASP A 384 -10.89 -23.72 7.64
CA ASP A 384 -9.56 -24.34 7.80
C ASP A 384 -9.30 -25.39 6.72
N ALA A 385 -10.31 -26.23 6.41
CA ALA A 385 -10.21 -27.19 5.31
C ALA A 385 -10.05 -26.53 3.93
N ILE A 386 -10.64 -25.33 3.72
CA ILE A 386 -10.44 -24.54 2.49
C ILE A 386 -9.01 -23.99 2.45
N ASP A 387 -8.51 -23.38 3.53
CA ASP A 387 -7.13 -22.88 3.61
C ASP A 387 -6.09 -23.99 3.39
N GLU A 388 -6.34 -25.20 3.89
CA GLU A 388 -5.46 -26.35 3.70
C GLU A 388 -5.52 -26.98 2.31
N GLN A 389 -6.70 -27.02 1.67
CA GLN A 389 -6.91 -27.77 0.43
C GLN A 389 -6.85 -26.89 -0.81
N GLU A 390 -7.48 -25.71 -0.77
CA GLU A 390 -7.64 -24.83 -1.93
C GLU A 390 -6.57 -23.73 -1.96
N PHE A 391 -6.06 -23.27 -0.81
CA PHE A 391 -5.03 -22.20 -0.72
C PHE A 391 -3.61 -22.75 -0.46
N SER A 392 -3.33 -23.96 -0.96
CA SER A 392 -2.05 -24.67 -0.75
C SER A 392 -1.14 -24.74 -1.98
N ASP A 393 -1.59 -24.15 -3.08
CA ASP A 393 -0.89 -24.00 -4.35
C ASP A 393 0.38 -23.14 -4.25
N VAL A 394 0.41 -22.15 -3.35
CA VAL A 394 1.57 -21.31 -3.07
C VAL A 394 2.11 -21.49 -1.66
N LYS A 395 3.42 -21.26 -1.48
CA LYS A 395 4.03 -21.29 -0.14
C LYS A 395 3.58 -20.08 0.65
N ARG A 396 3.08 -20.34 1.87
CA ARG A 396 2.76 -19.33 2.88
C ARG A 396 4.03 -18.58 3.29
N LYS A 397 4.17 -17.34 2.85
CA LYS A 397 5.34 -16.49 3.09
C LYS A 397 4.99 -15.18 3.78
N THR A 398 3.72 -14.78 3.70
CA THR A 398 3.23 -13.53 4.29
C THR A 398 2.81 -13.73 5.75
N GLU A 399 2.91 -12.66 6.55
CA GLU A 399 2.48 -12.70 7.95
C GLU A 399 0.95 -12.80 8.02
N ARG A 400 0.45 -13.74 8.83
CA ARG A 400 -0.98 -13.96 9.04
C ARG A 400 -1.39 -13.43 10.39
N THR A 401 -1.91 -12.20 10.42
CA THR A 401 -2.36 -11.55 11.66
C THR A 401 -3.88 -11.62 11.73
N VAL A 402 -4.38 -12.41 12.68
CA VAL A 402 -5.83 -12.46 12.94
C VAL A 402 -6.29 -11.10 13.48
N PRO A 403 -7.40 -10.52 12.97
CA PRO A 403 -7.92 -9.25 13.44
C PRO A 403 -8.13 -9.24 14.97
N ARG A 404 -7.75 -8.13 15.58
CA ARG A 404 -7.94 -7.84 17.00
C ARG A 404 -9.24 -7.09 17.20
N LEU A 405 -9.72 -7.07 18.44
CA LEU A 405 -10.96 -6.37 18.83
C LEU A 405 -11.08 -4.93 18.32
N TYR A 406 -9.96 -4.22 18.15
CA TYR A 406 -9.91 -2.82 17.74
C TYR A 406 -9.55 -2.61 16.26
N ASP A 407 -9.45 -3.68 15.47
CA ASP A 407 -9.19 -3.58 14.04
C ASP A 407 -10.51 -3.41 13.27
N SER A 408 -10.48 -2.65 12.17
CA SER A 408 -11.68 -2.32 11.39
C SER A 408 -12.27 -3.51 10.62
N ASP A 409 -11.44 -4.52 10.38
CA ASP A 409 -11.77 -5.79 9.75
C ASP A 409 -12.22 -6.85 10.77
N TYR A 410 -12.22 -6.56 12.07
CA TYR A 410 -12.77 -7.46 13.08
C TYR A 410 -14.23 -7.80 12.78
N ARG A 411 -14.57 -9.09 12.92
CA ARG A 411 -15.95 -9.59 12.88
C ARG A 411 -16.27 -10.27 14.20
N VAL A 412 -17.48 -10.06 14.71
CA VAL A 412 -17.92 -10.65 15.98
C VAL A 412 -17.79 -12.18 15.91
N GLY A 413 -17.02 -12.75 16.83
CA GLY A 413 -16.70 -14.18 16.86
C GLY A 413 -15.29 -14.52 16.39
N THR A 414 -14.55 -13.57 15.78
CA THR A 414 -13.15 -13.80 15.37
C THR A 414 -12.30 -14.26 16.57
N GLY A 415 -11.56 -15.35 16.39
CA GLY A 415 -10.77 -15.99 17.44
C GLY A 415 -11.55 -16.91 18.39
N VAL A 416 -12.88 -16.96 18.32
CA VAL A 416 -13.67 -17.98 19.04
C VAL A 416 -13.46 -19.32 18.36
N ASN A 417 -12.95 -20.32 19.10
CA ASN A 417 -12.67 -21.66 18.57
C ASN A 417 -11.83 -21.65 17.29
N ASN A 418 -10.86 -20.73 17.21
CA ASN A 418 -9.99 -20.50 16.05
C ASN A 418 -10.73 -20.03 14.77
N TYR A 419 -11.97 -19.54 14.88
CA TYR A 419 -12.66 -18.94 13.75
C TYR A 419 -11.89 -17.72 13.22
N VAL A 420 -11.59 -17.76 11.93
CA VAL A 420 -11.05 -16.66 11.14
C VAL A 420 -11.99 -16.48 9.94
N PRO A 421 -12.49 -15.26 9.65
CA PRO A 421 -13.34 -15.02 8.50
C PRO A 421 -12.68 -15.42 7.17
N PHE A 422 -13.48 -15.87 6.21
CA PHE A 422 -13.00 -16.29 4.88
C PHE A 422 -12.29 -15.15 4.16
N PHE A 423 -12.81 -13.92 4.22
CA PHE A 423 -12.16 -12.79 3.56
C PHE A 423 -10.70 -12.57 4.03
N MET A 424 -10.38 -12.88 5.30
CA MET A 424 -9.01 -12.83 5.80
C MET A 424 -8.15 -13.92 5.17
N LEU A 425 -8.63 -15.17 5.16
CA LEU A 425 -7.93 -16.30 4.54
C LEU A 425 -7.65 -16.05 3.06
N SER A 426 -8.66 -15.54 2.35
CA SER A 426 -8.57 -15.16 0.93
C SER A 426 -7.56 -14.03 0.72
N SER A 427 -7.53 -13.02 1.59
CA SER A 427 -6.53 -11.94 1.51
C SER A 427 -5.10 -12.47 1.71
N TRP A 428 -4.88 -13.33 2.71
CA TRP A 428 -3.56 -13.90 2.97
C TRP A 428 -3.10 -14.78 1.82
N HIS A 429 -3.99 -15.60 1.27
CA HIS A 429 -3.69 -16.40 0.09
C HIS A 429 -3.36 -15.51 -1.11
N SER A 430 -4.14 -14.44 -1.35
CA SER A 430 -3.86 -13.50 -2.44
C SER A 430 -2.49 -12.83 -2.29
N SER A 431 -2.10 -12.45 -1.06
CA SER A 431 -0.76 -11.92 -0.77
C SER A 431 0.33 -12.98 -0.96
N ASP A 432 0.09 -14.24 -0.56
CA ASP A 432 1.02 -15.35 -0.80
C ASP A 432 1.19 -15.63 -2.31
N VAL A 433 0.12 -15.50 -3.11
CA VAL A 433 0.17 -15.63 -4.58
C VAL A 433 0.97 -14.48 -5.18
N ALA A 434 0.68 -13.23 -4.81
CA ALA A 434 1.43 -12.07 -5.29
C ALA A 434 2.93 -12.18 -4.98
N ALA A 435 3.28 -12.56 -3.75
CA ALA A 435 4.66 -12.80 -3.34
C ALA A 435 5.30 -14.01 -4.05
N HIS A 436 4.51 -15.02 -4.44
CA HIS A 436 4.99 -16.16 -5.22
C HIS A 436 5.28 -15.76 -6.67
N GLU A 437 4.37 -15.02 -7.30
CA GLU A 437 4.50 -14.52 -8.67
C GLU A 437 5.71 -13.58 -8.79
N ALA A 438 5.84 -12.62 -7.87
CA ALA A 438 7.01 -11.75 -7.79
C ALA A 438 8.34 -12.54 -7.61
N ALA A 439 8.30 -13.69 -6.92
CA ALA A 439 9.48 -14.52 -6.72
C ALA A 439 9.78 -15.49 -7.90
N GLN A 440 8.83 -15.71 -8.82
CA GLN A 440 9.02 -16.56 -10.01
C GLN A 440 9.69 -15.81 -11.16
N THR A 441 9.65 -14.49 -11.12
CA THR A 441 10.23 -13.60 -12.12
C THR A 441 11.64 -13.23 -11.68
N SER A 442 12.63 -14.06 -12.03
CA SER A 442 14.03 -13.72 -11.76
C SER A 442 14.50 -12.67 -12.75
N THR A 443 14.38 -11.39 -12.39
CA THR A 443 15.03 -10.32 -13.12
C THR A 443 16.53 -10.58 -13.13
N ASN A 444 17.08 -10.73 -14.33
CA ASN A 444 18.52 -10.81 -14.52
C ASN A 444 19.09 -9.39 -14.42
N THR A 445 19.86 -9.10 -13.38
CA THR A 445 20.58 -7.83 -13.20
C THR A 445 22.06 -7.92 -13.63
N SER A 446 22.48 -9.05 -14.20
CA SER A 446 23.88 -9.29 -14.55
C SER A 446 24.24 -8.94 -16.00
N PHE A 447 25.41 -8.31 -16.18
CA PHE A 447 26.05 -8.04 -17.46
C PHE A 447 27.27 -8.95 -17.61
N SER A 448 27.41 -9.62 -18.75
CA SER A 448 28.46 -10.61 -19.01
C SER A 448 29.86 -10.00 -19.07
N SER A 449 29.95 -8.70 -19.38
CA SER A 449 31.20 -7.92 -19.47
C SER A 449 31.80 -7.56 -18.09
N GLY A 450 31.00 -7.63 -17.02
CA GLY A 450 31.32 -7.05 -15.71
C GLY A 450 30.88 -5.59 -15.54
N PHE A 451 30.12 -5.04 -16.49
CA PHE A 451 29.46 -3.74 -16.38
C PHE A 451 28.54 -3.69 -15.16
N SER A 452 28.60 -2.59 -14.40
CA SER A 452 27.86 -2.41 -13.13
C SER A 452 26.57 -1.62 -13.32
N GLY A 453 25.95 -1.70 -14.51
CA GLY A 453 24.70 -1.01 -14.80
C GLY A 453 23.58 -1.38 -13.84
N GLY A 454 22.81 -0.40 -13.38
CA GLY A 454 21.65 -0.64 -12.52
C GLY A 454 20.40 -1.01 -13.34
N GLY A 455 19.53 -1.82 -12.74
CA GLY A 455 18.35 -2.39 -13.37
C GLY A 455 18.59 -3.80 -13.92
N GLY A 456 17.71 -4.27 -14.80
CA GLY A 456 17.77 -5.63 -15.33
C GLY A 456 16.67 -5.96 -16.32
N SER A 457 16.63 -7.23 -16.74
CA SER A 457 15.66 -7.74 -17.71
C SER A 457 15.11 -9.11 -17.36
N SER A 458 13.95 -9.44 -17.92
CA SER A 458 13.37 -10.79 -17.88
C SER A 458 12.56 -11.09 -19.15
N GLY A 459 12.17 -12.35 -19.31
CA GLY A 459 11.38 -12.80 -20.47
C GLY A 459 9.88 -12.54 -20.31
N TRP A 460 9.18 -12.37 -21.43
CA TRP A 460 7.73 -12.13 -21.47
C TRP A 460 6.93 -13.09 -22.36
#